data_AF-A0A9Q9W675-F1
#
_entry.id   AF-A0A9Q9W675-F1
#
_cell.length_a   1.000
_cell.length_b   1.000
_cell.length_c   1.000
_cell.angle_alpha   90.00
_cell.angle_beta   90.00
_cell.angle_gamma   90.00
#
_symmetry.space_group_name_H-M   'P 1'
#
loop_
_entity.id
_entity.type
_entity.pdbx_description
1 polymer ?
#
loop_
_entity_poly.entity_id
_entity_poly.type
_entity_poly.pdbx_seq_one_letter_code
_entity_poly.pdbx_strand_id
1 'polypeptide(L)'
;MLANCHFDSVANSPGASDDAVGCSVMLEVLHSLANLSTPLKHGVIFLFNGAEETILQASHGFITQHPWARQVRAFVNLEAAGVGGKELVFQTGPENPWLVQAYARAAVHPFATVVGQEIFQSGLIPSDTDFRIFRDFGNIPGIDLAFIENGFIYHTKYDTPGRIHTDSIQRAGDNILSVLKHLVMSDELADSSQYRHGNMVFFDLLGLTMLVYPAHVGTVINYIVAVAAVIYLSGKCLLTSCAGCVSGRHVICAAGRYMRDLVCVVCVLVLSWIFSLVTLLFVAWLVTLMGRSMFWYSHIHAAVFLYGSAAVCILLLIHTLVKNRCYRIHFIYLSRGTKRVLAVLGSVFMLMFVLVSCGLFFPYSADPSSPRPKRVFVQHITRSFHTLNGSLQSSDSGLCINDLDYTGMQHITPHIPQINDSISTHCQDWLPYYGYTRKSWYLPAPEVSPKAPLEVQLLSRQETQWGTVKMSFEVKGPSHMSLYLHPHAGASLSSWSFNDWNFVFYTHGLDAPVWRFWIEILPLKSSNVSPDEGLVSLAITAHYLSGSDGRSETLESFLKRFPAWVFSSSWISTYHMYTY
;
A
#
# COMPACT_ATOMS: atom_id res chain seq x y z
N MET A 1 -12.64 -8.40 22.82
CA MET A 1 -12.61 -7.57 21.58
C MET A 1 -11.37 -6.70 21.62
N LEU A 2 -10.71 -6.43 20.50
CA LEU A 2 -9.61 -5.47 20.38
C LEU A 2 -10.04 -4.29 19.49
N ALA A 3 -9.81 -3.06 19.92
CA ALA A 3 -9.89 -1.86 19.09
C ALA A 3 -8.46 -1.30 18.98
N ASN A 4 -7.97 -1.08 17.75
CA ASN A 4 -6.60 -0.66 17.47
C ASN A 4 -6.55 0.64 16.65
N CYS A 5 -5.62 1.50 17.00
CA CYS A 5 -5.11 2.63 16.20
C CYS A 5 -3.60 2.74 16.44
N HIS A 6 -2.89 3.37 15.52
CA HIS A 6 -1.50 3.74 15.71
C HIS A 6 -1.35 5.24 16.02
N PHE A 7 -0.48 5.62 16.95
CA PHE A 7 -0.28 7.02 17.35
C PHE A 7 0.98 7.66 16.74
N ASP A 8 1.86 6.87 16.12
CA ASP A 8 3.01 7.39 15.40
C ASP A 8 2.62 7.95 14.02
N SER A 9 3.54 8.65 13.37
CA SER A 9 3.31 9.34 12.10
C SER A 9 4.56 9.28 11.23
N VAL A 10 4.42 9.25 9.89
CA VAL A 10 5.55 9.43 8.98
C VAL A 10 6.35 10.70 9.26
N ALA A 11 7.67 10.62 9.05
CA ALA A 11 8.59 11.74 9.15
C ALA A 11 8.09 13.01 8.42
N ASN A 12 8.05 14.12 9.16
CA ASN A 12 7.59 15.45 8.72
C ASN A 12 6.10 15.55 8.31
N SER A 13 5.30 14.52 8.57
CA SER A 13 3.84 14.59 8.57
C SER A 13 3.33 14.89 9.98
N PRO A 14 2.30 15.74 10.17
CA PRO A 14 1.61 15.86 11.45
C PRO A 14 0.75 14.64 11.82
N GLY A 15 0.39 13.79 10.85
CA GLY A 15 -0.38 12.55 11.09
C GLY A 15 -1.78 12.79 11.65
N ALA A 16 -2.46 13.85 11.19
CA ALA A 16 -3.75 14.22 11.76
C ALA A 16 -4.84 13.20 11.40
N SER A 17 -4.92 12.80 10.12
CA SER A 17 -5.76 11.69 9.71
C SER A 17 -5.12 10.34 9.98
N ASP A 18 -3.80 10.30 10.05
CA ASP A 18 -2.99 9.08 10.02
C ASP A 18 -2.01 9.04 11.22
N ASP A 19 -2.43 8.57 12.39
CA ASP A 19 -3.81 8.21 12.76
C ASP A 19 -4.27 8.89 14.08
N ALA A 20 -3.93 10.17 14.24
CA ALA A 20 -4.36 10.92 15.42
C ALA A 20 -5.90 10.99 15.57
N VAL A 21 -6.63 11.01 14.45
CA VAL A 21 -8.11 11.00 14.45
C VAL A 21 -8.68 9.66 14.89
N GLY A 22 -8.14 8.52 14.43
CA GLY A 22 -8.58 7.19 14.86
C GLY A 22 -8.36 7.00 16.36
N CYS A 23 -7.21 7.44 16.86
CA CYS A 23 -6.96 7.44 18.30
C CYS A 23 -7.88 8.39 19.08
N SER A 24 -8.22 9.56 18.54
CA SER A 24 -9.21 10.46 19.16
C SER A 24 -10.60 9.84 19.23
N VAL A 25 -11.04 9.19 18.14
CA VAL A 25 -12.30 8.43 18.08
C VAL A 25 -12.30 7.30 19.10
N MET A 26 -11.21 6.53 19.20
CA MET A 26 -11.10 5.45 20.18
C MET A 26 -11.18 5.93 21.63
N LEU A 27 -10.57 7.08 21.96
CA LEU A 27 -10.67 7.67 23.29
C LEU A 27 -12.11 8.07 23.65
N GLU A 28 -12.85 8.65 22.70
CA GLU A 28 -14.26 9.02 22.92
C GLU A 28 -15.16 7.78 23.03
N VAL A 29 -14.90 6.74 22.23
CA VAL A 29 -15.64 5.47 22.32
C VAL A 29 -15.36 4.77 23.64
N LEU A 30 -14.10 4.78 24.12
CA LEU A 30 -13.75 4.28 25.45
C LEU A 30 -14.53 5.02 26.54
N HIS A 31 -14.55 6.37 26.49
CA HIS A 31 -15.31 7.20 27.43
C HIS A 31 -16.81 6.83 27.42
N SER A 32 -17.39 6.72 26.22
CA SER A 32 -18.79 6.36 26.01
C SER A 32 -19.14 4.96 26.53
N LEU A 33 -18.29 3.96 26.28
CA LEU A 33 -18.51 2.59 26.76
C LEU A 33 -18.33 2.47 28.28
N ALA A 34 -17.37 3.20 28.86
CA ALA A 34 -17.13 3.20 30.31
C ALA A 34 -18.30 3.82 31.10
N ASN A 35 -19.05 4.74 30.48
CA ASN A 35 -20.21 5.41 31.08
C ASN A 35 -21.54 4.70 30.82
N LEU A 36 -21.54 3.51 30.22
CA LEU A 36 -22.77 2.73 30.03
C LEU A 36 -23.34 2.27 31.39
N SER A 37 -24.66 2.40 31.53
CA SER A 37 -25.38 1.87 32.69
C SER A 37 -25.48 0.33 32.69
N THR A 38 -25.35 -0.29 31.51
CA THR A 38 -25.42 -1.75 31.33
C THR A 38 -24.03 -2.36 31.29
N PRO A 39 -23.74 -3.42 32.07
CA PRO A 39 -22.45 -4.09 32.02
C PRO A 39 -22.22 -4.75 30.67
N LEU A 40 -20.98 -4.69 30.18
CA LEU A 40 -20.55 -5.39 28.97
C LEU A 40 -20.44 -6.90 29.22
N LYS A 41 -20.89 -7.74 28.28
CA LYS A 41 -20.70 -9.20 28.37
C LYS A 41 -19.25 -9.62 28.14
N HIS A 42 -18.55 -8.90 27.25
CA HIS A 42 -17.17 -9.17 26.89
C HIS A 42 -16.29 -7.92 27.07
N GLY A 43 -15.04 -8.13 27.46
CA GLY A 43 -14.06 -7.05 27.61
C GLY A 43 -13.59 -6.49 26.26
N VAL A 44 -13.20 -5.22 26.28
CA VAL A 44 -12.57 -4.52 25.16
C VAL A 44 -11.17 -4.08 25.57
N ILE A 45 -10.18 -4.39 24.73
CA ILE A 45 -8.84 -3.84 24.82
C ILE A 45 -8.76 -2.70 23.81
N PHE A 46 -8.44 -1.50 24.28
CA PHE A 46 -8.11 -0.37 23.42
C PHE A 46 -6.59 -0.31 23.32
N LEU A 47 -6.06 -0.60 22.15
CA LEU A 47 -4.64 -0.63 21.85
C LEU A 47 -4.25 0.61 21.05
N PHE A 48 -3.54 1.51 21.71
CA PHE A 48 -2.87 2.65 21.09
C PHE A 48 -1.41 2.25 20.92
N ASN A 49 -1.03 1.83 19.71
CA ASN A 49 0.31 1.34 19.45
C ASN A 49 1.11 2.35 18.61
N GLY A 50 2.42 2.14 18.49
CA GLY A 50 3.26 3.02 17.67
C GLY A 50 4.17 2.21 16.75
N ALA A 51 5.05 2.88 16.01
CA ALA A 51 5.92 2.25 15.03
C ALA A 51 5.17 1.41 13.97
N GLU A 52 3.94 1.81 13.62
CA GLU A 52 3.22 1.33 12.43
C GLU A 52 4.01 1.78 11.19
N GLU A 53 4.37 3.06 11.16
CA GLU A 53 5.00 3.74 10.02
C GLU A 53 6.45 3.29 9.82
N THR A 54 6.97 2.54 10.80
CA THR A 54 8.26 1.84 10.73
C THR A 54 8.04 0.32 10.67
N ILE A 55 7.10 -0.13 9.84
CA ILE A 55 6.79 -1.54 9.56
C ILE A 55 6.15 -2.27 10.75
N LEU A 56 5.04 -1.73 11.26
CA LEU A 56 4.06 -2.45 12.09
C LEU A 56 4.66 -3.12 13.35
N GLN A 57 5.71 -2.51 13.93
CA GLN A 57 6.54 -3.18 14.93
C GLN A 57 5.79 -3.40 16.25
N ALA A 58 5.02 -2.42 16.73
CA ALA A 58 4.37 -2.55 18.03
C ALA A 58 3.15 -3.46 18.02
N SER A 59 2.35 -3.49 16.94
CA SER A 59 1.27 -4.46 16.80
C SER A 59 1.82 -5.89 16.79
N HIS A 60 2.99 -6.10 16.16
CA HIS A 60 3.68 -7.38 16.17
C HIS A 60 4.16 -7.75 17.58
N GLY A 61 4.76 -6.78 18.29
CA GLY A 61 5.14 -6.96 19.70
C GLY A 61 3.94 -7.31 20.59
N PHE A 62 2.80 -6.64 20.42
CA PHE A 62 1.60 -6.92 21.18
C PHE A 62 1.09 -8.34 20.92
N ILE A 63 0.86 -8.71 19.64
CA ILE A 63 0.21 -9.97 19.32
C ILE A 63 1.07 -11.20 19.66
N THR A 64 2.40 -11.08 19.56
CA THR A 64 3.31 -12.20 19.79
C THR A 64 3.77 -12.34 21.24
N GLN A 65 3.84 -11.24 22.00
CA GLN A 65 4.46 -11.25 23.33
C GLN A 65 3.51 -10.87 24.47
N HIS A 66 2.48 -10.04 24.22
CA HIS A 66 1.66 -9.50 25.29
C HIS A 66 0.67 -10.55 25.86
N PRO A 67 0.55 -10.71 27.20
CA PRO A 67 -0.33 -11.73 27.79
C PRO A 67 -1.81 -11.58 27.40
N TRP A 68 -2.28 -10.36 27.15
CA TRP A 68 -3.67 -10.10 26.74
C TRP A 68 -3.98 -10.50 25.30
N ALA A 69 -2.97 -10.66 24.43
CA ALA A 69 -3.18 -11.06 23.04
C ALA A 69 -3.98 -12.37 22.94
N ARG A 70 -3.73 -13.32 23.86
CA ARG A 70 -4.42 -14.62 23.93
C ARG A 70 -5.92 -14.52 24.25
N GLN A 71 -6.39 -13.38 24.75
CA GLN A 71 -7.79 -13.14 25.10
C GLN A 71 -8.58 -12.48 23.95
N VAL A 72 -7.88 -12.02 22.90
CA VAL A 72 -8.52 -11.35 21.77
C VAL A 72 -9.21 -12.40 20.89
N ARG A 73 -10.50 -12.19 20.60
CA ARG A 73 -11.33 -13.06 19.76
C ARG A 73 -11.67 -12.45 18.39
N ALA A 74 -11.73 -11.13 18.34
CA ALA A 74 -11.88 -10.35 17.13
C ALA A 74 -11.31 -8.95 17.34
N PHE A 75 -11.02 -8.23 16.27
CA PHE A 75 -10.52 -6.86 16.32
C PHE A 75 -11.17 -5.91 15.31
N VAL A 76 -11.09 -4.62 15.60
CA VAL A 76 -11.39 -3.52 14.68
C VAL A 76 -10.16 -2.62 14.64
N ASN A 77 -9.65 -2.36 13.44
CA ASN A 77 -8.50 -1.51 13.18
C ASN A 77 -8.96 -0.21 12.50
N LEU A 78 -8.49 0.93 13.00
CA LEU A 78 -8.76 2.26 12.45
C LEU A 78 -7.48 2.75 11.78
N GLU A 79 -7.62 3.29 10.58
CA GLU A 79 -6.53 3.72 9.72
C GLU A 79 -6.93 4.93 8.86
N ALA A 80 -5.95 5.45 8.11
CA ALA A 80 -6.21 6.38 7.03
C ALA A 80 -5.33 6.13 5.80
N ALA A 81 -5.86 6.48 4.65
CA ALA A 81 -5.16 6.65 3.38
C ALA A 81 -5.56 8.00 2.73
N GLY A 82 -6.10 8.92 3.55
CA GLY A 82 -6.76 10.15 3.16
C GLY A 82 -7.30 10.89 4.38
N VAL A 83 -7.84 12.09 4.20
CA VAL A 83 -8.14 13.04 5.30
C VAL A 83 -9.59 13.08 5.76
N GLY A 84 -10.32 11.98 5.57
CA GLY A 84 -11.69 11.84 6.04
C GLY A 84 -12.61 11.21 5.00
N GLY A 85 -13.83 11.73 4.95
CA GLY A 85 -14.93 11.17 4.18
C GLY A 85 -15.62 10.05 4.94
N LYS A 86 -16.12 9.05 4.20
CA LYS A 86 -16.66 7.84 4.79
C LYS A 86 -15.52 6.87 5.06
N GLU A 87 -15.38 6.40 6.28
CA GLU A 87 -14.51 5.28 6.66
C GLU A 87 -14.92 4.02 5.87
N LEU A 88 -14.03 3.57 5.01
CA LEU A 88 -14.25 2.41 4.15
C LEU A 88 -13.79 1.16 4.89
N VAL A 89 -14.67 0.16 5.05
CA VAL A 89 -14.22 -1.20 5.34
C VAL A 89 -13.60 -1.79 4.08
N PHE A 90 -12.28 -1.98 4.09
CA PHE A 90 -11.52 -2.47 2.94
C PHE A 90 -10.85 -3.83 3.19
N GLN A 91 -10.70 -4.28 4.43
CA GLN A 91 -10.24 -5.64 4.73
C GLN A 91 -11.09 -6.29 5.81
N THR A 92 -11.36 -7.59 5.63
CA THR A 92 -12.05 -8.42 6.62
C THR A 92 -11.41 -9.81 6.63
N GLY A 93 -11.38 -10.45 7.79
CA GLY A 93 -10.88 -11.83 7.91
C GLY A 93 -9.77 -12.01 8.96
N PRO A 94 -9.17 -13.22 9.03
CA PRO A 94 -9.35 -14.33 8.08
C PRO A 94 -10.70 -15.05 8.31
N GLU A 95 -11.30 -15.68 7.29
CA GLU A 95 -12.45 -16.64 7.39
C GLU A 95 -13.58 -16.33 8.40
N ASN A 96 -14.03 -15.07 8.51
CA ASN A 96 -15.04 -14.70 9.52
C ASN A 96 -16.18 -13.87 8.90
N PRO A 97 -17.07 -14.52 8.11
CA PRO A 97 -18.18 -13.86 7.43
C PRO A 97 -19.16 -13.17 8.40
N TRP A 98 -19.21 -13.61 9.65
CA TRP A 98 -20.06 -13.02 10.68
C TRP A 98 -19.67 -11.59 11.05
N LEU A 99 -18.38 -11.20 11.00
CA LEU A 99 -17.93 -9.85 11.31
C LEU A 99 -18.50 -8.84 10.31
N VAL A 100 -18.50 -9.19 9.03
CA VAL A 100 -19.09 -8.37 7.96
C VAL A 100 -20.59 -8.20 8.18
N GLN A 101 -21.28 -9.27 8.59
CA GLN A 101 -22.71 -9.22 8.90
C GLN A 101 -23.00 -8.39 10.15
N ALA A 102 -22.18 -8.53 11.20
CA ALA A 102 -22.26 -7.75 12.42
C ALA A 102 -22.07 -6.26 12.11
N TYR A 103 -21.07 -5.91 11.31
CA TYR A 103 -20.85 -4.54 10.85
C TYR A 103 -22.06 -4.02 10.05
N ALA A 104 -22.56 -4.76 9.07
CA ALA A 104 -23.70 -4.34 8.27
C ALA A 104 -25.01 -4.16 9.08
N ARG A 105 -25.16 -4.88 10.20
CA ARG A 105 -26.30 -4.74 11.12
C ARG A 105 -26.13 -3.61 12.12
N ALA A 106 -24.90 -3.38 12.59
CA ALA A 106 -24.62 -2.52 13.74
C ALA A 106 -24.11 -1.12 13.35
N ALA A 107 -23.40 -0.98 12.24
CA ALA A 107 -22.92 0.32 11.79
C ALA A 107 -24.10 1.25 11.53
N VAL A 108 -24.06 2.44 12.13
CA VAL A 108 -25.07 3.49 11.94
C VAL A 108 -25.05 3.98 10.49
N HIS A 109 -23.87 4.00 9.91
CA HIS A 109 -23.60 4.43 8.56
C HIS A 109 -22.65 3.46 7.84
N PRO A 110 -23.13 2.28 7.43
CA PRO A 110 -22.26 1.27 6.83
C PRO A 110 -21.62 1.76 5.52
N PHE A 111 -20.32 1.50 5.34
CA PHE A 111 -19.61 1.75 4.08
C PHE A 111 -18.47 0.74 3.89
N ALA A 112 -18.57 -0.10 2.87
CA ALA A 112 -17.65 -1.22 2.67
C ALA A 112 -17.54 -1.61 1.19
N THR A 113 -16.41 -2.20 0.80
CA THR A 113 -16.24 -2.77 -0.55
C THR A 113 -15.33 -3.99 -0.58
N VAL A 114 -15.83 -5.10 -1.13
CA VAL A 114 -15.04 -6.32 -1.36
C VAL A 114 -13.89 -6.08 -2.35
N VAL A 115 -14.00 -5.09 -3.24
CA VAL A 115 -12.94 -4.74 -4.19
C VAL A 115 -11.69 -4.26 -3.47
N GLY A 116 -11.85 -3.51 -2.36
CA GLY A 116 -10.72 -3.10 -1.52
C GLY A 116 -9.98 -4.33 -0.98
N GLN A 117 -10.74 -5.31 -0.50
CA GLN A 117 -10.19 -6.54 0.05
C GLN A 117 -9.41 -7.34 -1.01
N GLU A 118 -9.97 -7.49 -2.21
CA GLU A 118 -9.31 -8.21 -3.31
C GLU A 118 -8.01 -7.52 -3.73
N ILE A 119 -7.99 -6.18 -3.79
CA ILE A 119 -6.79 -5.42 -4.16
C ILE A 119 -5.68 -5.62 -3.13
N PHE A 120 -5.96 -5.52 -1.82
CA PHE A 120 -4.95 -5.75 -0.78
C PHE A 120 -4.49 -7.21 -0.74
N GLN A 121 -5.43 -8.17 -0.84
CA GLN A 121 -5.09 -9.59 -0.86
C GLN A 121 -4.30 -10.02 -2.11
N SER A 122 -4.41 -9.28 -3.22
CA SER A 122 -3.65 -9.56 -4.44
C SER A 122 -2.16 -9.24 -4.33
N GLY A 123 -1.74 -8.46 -3.33
CA GLY A 123 -0.37 -7.96 -3.21
C GLY A 123 0.04 -6.93 -4.27
N LEU A 124 -0.93 -6.39 -5.03
CA LEU A 124 -0.67 -5.36 -6.05
C LEU A 124 -0.31 -4.00 -5.44
N ILE A 125 -0.83 -3.71 -4.24
CA ILE A 125 -0.48 -2.50 -3.49
C ILE A 125 0.58 -2.90 -2.46
N PRO A 126 1.79 -2.30 -2.49
CA PRO A 126 2.83 -2.53 -1.50
C PRO A 126 2.55 -1.69 -0.24
N SER A 127 1.39 -1.90 0.38
CA SER A 127 0.94 -1.24 1.61
C SER A 127 0.30 -2.28 2.51
N ASP A 128 0.50 -2.13 3.81
CA ASP A 128 -0.13 -2.95 4.84
C ASP A 128 -0.51 -2.04 6.01
N THR A 129 -1.24 -2.62 6.96
CA THR A 129 -1.70 -1.99 8.19
C THR A 129 -1.53 -3.00 9.33
N ASP A 130 -1.75 -2.57 10.57
CA ASP A 130 -1.74 -3.46 11.74
C ASP A 130 -2.71 -4.65 11.62
N PHE A 131 -3.76 -4.52 10.80
CA PHE A 131 -4.66 -5.63 10.47
C PHE A 131 -3.89 -6.87 9.99
N ARG A 132 -2.88 -6.70 9.14
CA ARG A 132 -2.09 -7.84 8.63
C ARG A 132 -1.41 -8.56 9.78
N ILE A 133 -0.88 -7.83 10.74
CA ILE A 133 -0.14 -8.41 11.85
C ILE A 133 -1.07 -9.25 12.75
N PHE A 134 -2.24 -8.71 13.10
CA PHE A 134 -3.21 -9.46 13.89
C PHE A 134 -3.78 -10.68 13.15
N ARG A 135 -3.95 -10.59 11.83
CA ARG A 135 -4.37 -11.71 10.97
C ARG A 135 -3.28 -12.79 10.88
N ASP A 136 -2.06 -12.43 10.51
CA ASP A 136 -1.02 -13.38 10.10
C ASP A 136 -0.29 -13.98 11.32
N PHE A 137 -0.02 -13.18 12.35
CA PHE A 137 0.71 -13.62 13.54
C PHE A 137 -0.21 -13.98 14.71
N GLY A 138 -1.42 -13.42 14.74
CA GLY A 138 -2.44 -13.71 15.75
C GLY A 138 -3.48 -14.74 15.33
N ASN A 139 -3.68 -14.94 14.02
CA ASN A 139 -4.82 -15.68 13.47
C ASN A 139 -6.17 -15.19 14.04
N ILE A 140 -6.28 -13.89 14.24
CA ILE A 140 -7.47 -13.24 14.80
C ILE A 140 -8.28 -12.64 13.66
N PRO A 141 -9.60 -12.81 13.64
CA PRO A 141 -10.43 -12.12 12.66
C PRO A 141 -10.69 -10.67 13.03
N GLY A 142 -10.66 -9.79 12.03
CA GLY A 142 -10.98 -8.39 12.24
C GLY A 142 -11.61 -7.69 11.05
N ILE A 143 -11.83 -6.40 11.25
CA ILE A 143 -12.31 -5.43 10.27
C ILE A 143 -11.29 -4.29 10.23
N ASP A 144 -10.85 -3.92 9.04
CA ASP A 144 -9.97 -2.77 8.80
C ASP A 144 -10.76 -1.64 8.15
N LEU A 145 -10.71 -0.45 8.76
CA LEU A 145 -11.44 0.73 8.31
C LEU A 145 -10.47 1.87 8.07
N ALA A 146 -10.55 2.49 6.89
CA ALA A 146 -9.71 3.65 6.57
C ALA A 146 -10.51 4.84 6.05
N PHE A 147 -10.10 6.05 6.43
CA PHE A 147 -10.46 7.25 5.68
C PHE A 147 -9.72 7.27 4.33
N ILE A 148 -10.45 7.43 3.23
CA ILE A 148 -9.87 7.33 1.87
C ILE A 148 -10.03 8.61 1.04
N GLU A 149 -10.79 9.59 1.53
CA GLU A 149 -11.04 10.80 0.76
C GLU A 149 -9.78 11.69 0.69
N ASN A 150 -9.49 12.23 -0.50
CA ASN A 150 -8.37 13.14 -0.72
C ASN A 150 -7.00 12.58 -0.28
N GLY A 151 -6.67 11.34 -0.65
CA GLY A 151 -5.36 10.69 -0.39
C GLY A 151 -4.12 11.40 -0.95
N PHE A 152 -4.28 12.52 -1.65
CA PHE A 152 -3.16 13.35 -2.11
C PHE A 152 -2.35 13.98 -0.98
N ILE A 153 -2.95 14.17 0.19
CA ILE A 153 -2.29 14.80 1.33
C ILE A 153 -1.85 13.83 2.41
N TYR A 154 -2.25 12.56 2.30
CA TYR A 154 -1.75 11.44 3.09
C TYR A 154 -0.22 11.38 3.05
N HIS A 155 0.43 11.13 4.20
CA HIS A 155 1.89 11.14 4.36
C HIS A 155 2.54 12.46 3.91
N THR A 156 1.93 13.61 4.19
CA THR A 156 2.50 14.92 3.88
C THR A 156 2.28 15.95 4.96
N LYS A 157 3.03 17.06 4.92
CA LYS A 157 2.80 18.25 5.78
C LYS A 157 1.38 18.82 5.73
N TYR A 158 0.57 18.44 4.73
CA TYR A 158 -0.79 18.91 4.57
C TYR A 158 -1.81 18.06 5.34
N ASP A 159 -1.43 16.89 5.84
CA ASP A 159 -2.26 16.13 6.76
C ASP A 159 -2.31 16.85 8.12
N THR A 160 -3.34 17.67 8.29
CA THR A 160 -3.48 18.60 9.42
C THR A 160 -4.91 18.56 9.95
N PRO A 161 -5.14 18.80 11.24
CA PRO A 161 -6.47 18.65 11.83
C PRO A 161 -7.55 19.48 11.14
N GLY A 162 -7.20 20.70 10.68
CA GLY A 162 -8.12 21.61 10.00
C GLY A 162 -8.60 21.14 8.61
N ARG A 163 -8.05 20.04 8.07
CA ARG A 163 -8.50 19.44 6.80
C ARG A 163 -9.43 18.25 6.98
N ILE A 164 -9.61 17.78 8.22
CA ILE A 164 -10.51 16.67 8.53
C ILE A 164 -11.89 17.24 8.81
N HIS A 165 -12.90 16.78 8.09
CA HIS A 165 -14.27 17.21 8.29
C HIS A 165 -14.81 16.65 9.61
N THR A 166 -15.40 17.50 10.45
CA THR A 166 -16.02 17.09 11.72
C THR A 166 -17.08 16.01 11.52
N ASP A 167 -17.83 16.07 10.42
CA ASP A 167 -18.82 15.04 10.06
C ASP A 167 -18.18 13.66 9.84
N SER A 168 -16.94 13.60 9.34
CA SER A 168 -16.20 12.34 9.18
C SER A 168 -15.82 11.76 10.55
N ILE A 169 -15.39 12.62 11.47
CA ILE A 169 -15.04 12.23 12.84
C ILE A 169 -16.28 11.72 13.59
N GLN A 170 -17.39 12.46 13.53
CA GLN A 170 -18.63 12.07 14.19
C GLN A 170 -19.16 10.74 13.62
N ARG A 171 -19.16 10.60 12.30
CA ARG A 171 -19.59 9.37 11.62
C ARG A 171 -18.75 8.16 12.05
N ALA A 172 -17.43 8.31 12.09
CA ALA A 172 -16.53 7.26 12.57
C ALA A 172 -16.83 6.91 14.03
N GLY A 173 -17.01 7.91 14.91
CA GLY A 173 -17.43 7.71 16.29
C GLY A 173 -18.73 6.91 16.43
N ASP A 174 -19.78 7.31 15.70
CA ASP A 174 -21.09 6.64 15.72
C ASP A 174 -20.98 5.18 15.28
N ASN A 175 -20.22 4.93 14.21
CA ASN A 175 -20.01 3.58 13.69
C ASN A 175 -19.18 2.71 14.63
N ILE A 176 -18.02 3.19 15.09
CA ILE A 176 -17.13 2.41 15.95
C ILE A 176 -17.79 2.13 17.30
N LEU A 177 -18.46 3.12 17.91
CA LEU A 177 -19.22 2.91 19.15
C LEU A 177 -20.31 1.85 18.97
N SER A 178 -21.14 1.98 17.93
CA SER A 178 -22.26 1.06 17.70
C SER A 178 -21.78 -0.36 17.38
N VAL A 179 -20.78 -0.50 16.51
CA VAL A 179 -20.19 -1.79 16.13
C VAL A 179 -19.52 -2.47 17.32
N LEU A 180 -18.66 -1.76 18.07
CA LEU A 180 -18.01 -2.34 19.25
C LEU A 180 -19.05 -2.73 20.29
N LYS A 181 -20.03 -1.87 20.59
CA LYS A 181 -21.13 -2.17 21.52
C LYS A 181 -21.92 -3.41 21.09
N HIS A 182 -22.21 -3.56 19.80
CA HIS A 182 -22.89 -4.74 19.28
C HIS A 182 -22.06 -6.01 19.48
N LEU A 183 -20.79 -5.98 19.07
CA LEU A 183 -19.88 -7.14 19.14
C LEU A 183 -19.65 -7.60 20.59
N VAL A 184 -19.47 -6.67 21.52
CA VAL A 184 -19.14 -7.03 22.92
C VAL A 184 -20.35 -7.50 23.72
N MET A 185 -21.56 -7.29 23.20
CA MET A 185 -22.82 -7.77 23.77
C MET A 185 -23.35 -9.02 23.05
N SER A 186 -22.72 -9.40 21.94
CA SER A 186 -23.08 -10.52 21.07
C SER A 186 -22.47 -11.83 21.59
N ASP A 187 -23.25 -12.90 21.52
CA ASP A 187 -22.79 -14.23 21.94
C ASP A 187 -21.87 -14.86 20.85
N GLU A 188 -21.96 -14.38 19.60
CA GLU A 188 -21.10 -14.76 18.48
C GLU A 188 -19.62 -14.40 18.70
N LEU A 189 -19.32 -13.37 19.50
CA LEU A 189 -17.94 -13.04 19.87
C LEU A 189 -17.33 -14.09 20.81
N ALA A 190 -18.15 -14.74 21.64
CA ALA A 190 -17.71 -15.80 22.55
C ALA A 190 -17.37 -17.09 21.79
N ASP A 191 -18.23 -17.49 20.86
CA ASP A 191 -18.04 -18.65 19.99
C ASP A 191 -18.51 -18.35 18.55
N SER A 192 -17.53 -18.05 17.68
CA SER A 192 -17.79 -17.79 16.27
C SER A 192 -17.70 -19.05 15.39
N SER A 193 -17.39 -20.24 15.95
CA SER A 193 -16.99 -21.43 15.18
C SER A 193 -18.00 -21.83 14.10
N GLN A 194 -19.29 -21.76 14.42
CA GLN A 194 -20.37 -22.10 13.49
C GLN A 194 -20.48 -21.09 12.33
N TYR A 195 -20.02 -19.86 12.55
CA TYR A 195 -20.12 -18.74 11.61
C TYR A 195 -18.78 -18.38 10.95
N ARG A 196 -17.80 -19.29 10.96
CA ARG A 196 -16.49 -19.13 10.28
C ARG A 196 -16.49 -19.54 8.80
N HIS A 197 -17.61 -20.07 8.29
CA HIS A 197 -17.58 -20.78 7.02
C HIS A 197 -17.92 -19.87 5.83
N GLY A 198 -16.94 -19.72 4.94
CA GLY A 198 -17.12 -19.19 3.59
C GLY A 198 -16.82 -17.69 3.44
N ASN A 199 -16.62 -17.29 2.19
CA ASN A 199 -16.39 -15.89 1.82
C ASN A 199 -17.71 -15.13 1.75
N MET A 200 -17.68 -13.82 2.02
CA MET A 200 -18.81 -12.92 1.82
C MET A 200 -18.55 -12.01 0.62
N VAL A 201 -19.61 -11.71 -0.10
CA VAL A 201 -19.65 -10.56 -1.01
C VAL A 201 -20.31 -9.43 -0.25
N PHE A 202 -19.63 -8.28 -0.20
CA PHE A 202 -20.15 -7.08 0.43
C PHE A 202 -19.76 -5.84 -0.35
N PHE A 203 -20.70 -4.92 -0.50
CA PHE A 203 -20.46 -3.64 -1.13
C PHE A 203 -21.57 -2.65 -0.81
N ASP A 204 -21.23 -1.38 -0.86
CA ASP A 204 -22.19 -0.28 -0.81
C ASP A 204 -22.85 -0.06 -2.19
N LEU A 205 -24.19 -0.02 -2.22
CA LEU A 205 -24.96 0.26 -3.41
C LEU A 205 -25.27 1.76 -3.51
N LEU A 206 -24.39 2.50 -4.20
CA LEU A 206 -24.53 3.93 -4.49
C LEU A 206 -24.76 4.81 -3.24
N GLY A 207 -24.27 4.40 -2.07
CA GLY A 207 -24.45 5.08 -0.80
C GLY A 207 -25.82 4.89 -0.16
N LEU A 208 -26.68 4.03 -0.70
CA LEU A 208 -28.06 3.83 -0.23
C LEU A 208 -28.17 2.71 0.78
N THR A 209 -27.50 1.59 0.52
CA THR A 209 -27.57 0.40 1.37
C THR A 209 -26.35 -0.48 1.15
N MET A 210 -25.88 -1.12 2.23
CA MET A 210 -24.82 -2.13 2.15
C MET A 210 -25.44 -3.50 1.88
N LEU A 211 -25.06 -4.11 0.76
CA LEU A 211 -25.45 -5.47 0.43
C LEU A 211 -24.41 -6.44 0.99
N VAL A 212 -24.85 -7.48 1.67
CA VAL A 212 -23.99 -8.53 2.25
C VAL A 212 -24.64 -9.89 2.03
N TYR A 213 -23.94 -10.80 1.37
CA TYR A 213 -24.41 -12.18 1.17
C TYR A 213 -23.24 -13.16 1.01
N PRO A 214 -23.41 -14.46 1.33
CA PRO A 214 -22.38 -15.45 1.13
C PRO A 214 -21.98 -15.63 -0.34
N ALA A 215 -20.69 -15.85 -0.61
CA ALA A 215 -20.16 -16.01 -1.96
C ALA A 215 -20.86 -17.12 -2.77
N HIS A 216 -21.26 -18.22 -2.12
CA HIS A 216 -22.00 -19.29 -2.79
C HIS A 216 -23.36 -18.84 -3.34
N VAL A 217 -24.03 -17.88 -2.69
CA VAL A 217 -25.27 -17.28 -3.21
C VAL A 217 -24.97 -16.50 -4.48
N GLY A 218 -23.86 -15.75 -4.51
CA GLY A 218 -23.36 -15.08 -5.71
C GLY A 218 -23.08 -16.07 -6.85
N THR A 219 -22.42 -17.20 -6.55
CA THR A 219 -22.17 -18.27 -7.51
C THR A 219 -23.47 -18.85 -8.08
N VAL A 220 -24.48 -19.11 -7.22
CA VAL A 220 -25.80 -19.60 -7.65
C VAL A 220 -26.49 -18.57 -8.55
N ILE A 221 -26.49 -17.29 -8.18
CA ILE A 221 -27.04 -16.21 -9.02
C ILE A 221 -26.36 -16.19 -10.39
N ASN A 222 -25.03 -16.27 -10.43
CA ASN A 222 -24.26 -16.29 -11.67
C ASN A 222 -24.64 -17.49 -12.55
N TYR A 223 -24.76 -18.69 -11.98
CA TYR A 223 -25.21 -19.87 -12.72
C TYR A 223 -26.65 -19.75 -13.21
N ILE A 224 -27.57 -19.24 -12.39
CA ILE A 224 -28.96 -19.02 -12.79
C ILE A 224 -29.02 -18.05 -13.97
N VAL A 225 -28.27 -16.94 -13.91
CA VAL A 225 -28.23 -15.96 -15.01
C VAL A 225 -27.62 -16.58 -16.27
N ALA A 226 -26.54 -17.35 -16.15
CA ALA A 226 -25.93 -18.04 -17.28
C ALA A 226 -26.88 -19.07 -17.91
N VAL A 227 -27.54 -19.90 -17.10
CA VAL A 227 -28.51 -20.90 -17.56
C VAL A 227 -29.74 -20.22 -18.16
N ALA A 228 -30.27 -19.16 -17.54
CA ALA A 228 -31.39 -18.39 -18.06
C ALA A 228 -31.04 -17.75 -19.40
N ALA A 229 -29.83 -17.21 -19.56
CA ALA A 229 -29.34 -16.71 -20.84
C ALA A 229 -29.28 -17.83 -21.88
N VAL A 230 -28.72 -19.00 -21.55
CA VAL A 230 -28.69 -20.17 -22.45
C VAL A 230 -30.11 -20.60 -22.83
N ILE A 231 -31.02 -20.77 -21.88
CA ILE A 231 -32.41 -21.17 -22.12
C ILE A 231 -33.13 -20.15 -23.00
N TYR A 232 -33.02 -18.85 -22.70
CA TYR A 232 -33.62 -17.79 -23.50
C TYR A 232 -33.11 -17.82 -24.95
N LEU A 233 -31.81 -18.00 -25.13
CA LEU A 233 -31.17 -18.11 -26.45
C LEU A 233 -31.59 -19.39 -27.18
N SER A 234 -31.63 -20.54 -26.50
CA SER A 234 -32.10 -21.83 -27.03
C SER A 234 -33.58 -21.80 -27.41
N GLY A 235 -34.43 -21.18 -26.57
CA GLY A 235 -35.85 -20.99 -26.83
C GLY A 235 -36.10 -20.15 -28.06
N LYS A 236 -35.33 -19.08 -28.27
CA LYS A 236 -35.35 -18.30 -29.52
C LYS A 236 -34.93 -19.12 -30.74
N CYS A 237 -33.94 -20.01 -30.61
CA CYS A 237 -33.52 -20.93 -31.68
C CYS A 237 -34.62 -21.94 -32.05
N LEU A 238 -35.37 -22.44 -31.06
CA LEU A 238 -36.49 -23.37 -31.27
C LEU A 238 -37.70 -22.67 -31.89
N LEU A 239 -38.09 -21.49 -31.39
CA LEU A 239 -39.23 -20.70 -31.90
C LEU A 239 -39.03 -20.25 -33.35
N THR A 240 -37.81 -19.84 -33.74
CA THR A 240 -37.48 -19.54 -35.13
C THR A 240 -37.48 -20.78 -36.04
N SER A 241 -37.34 -21.98 -35.46
CA SER A 241 -37.48 -23.26 -36.17
C SER A 241 -38.94 -23.72 -36.30
N CYS A 242 -39.85 -23.28 -35.42
CA CYS A 242 -41.28 -23.64 -35.46
C CYS A 242 -42.12 -22.76 -36.42
N ALA A 243 -41.67 -21.54 -36.75
CA ALA A 243 -42.34 -20.67 -37.72
C ALA A 243 -42.13 -21.11 -39.19
N GLY A 244 -41.31 -22.14 -39.44
CA GLY A 244 -41.16 -22.77 -40.75
C GLY A 244 -41.23 -24.30 -40.64
N CYS A 245 -42.36 -24.89 -41.01
CA CYS A 245 -42.57 -26.35 -40.99
C CYS A 245 -41.60 -27.10 -41.94
N VAL A 246 -40.40 -27.53 -41.52
CA VAL A 246 -39.56 -28.47 -42.32
C VAL A 246 -38.57 -29.32 -41.47
N SER A 247 -38.65 -30.65 -41.63
CA SER A 247 -37.64 -31.74 -41.44
C SER A 247 -36.46 -31.56 -40.44
N GLY A 248 -36.27 -32.55 -39.55
CA GLY A 248 -35.21 -32.60 -38.51
C GLY A 248 -33.75 -32.43 -38.97
N ARG A 249 -33.45 -32.57 -40.27
CA ARG A 249 -32.14 -32.24 -40.86
C ARG A 249 -31.84 -30.73 -40.87
N HIS A 250 -32.88 -29.89 -40.94
CA HIS A 250 -32.74 -28.42 -40.88
C HIS A 250 -32.47 -27.88 -39.46
N VAL A 251 -32.94 -28.58 -38.42
CA VAL A 251 -32.74 -28.20 -37.02
C VAL A 251 -31.25 -28.31 -36.62
N ILE A 252 -30.59 -29.40 -37.02
CA ILE A 252 -29.14 -29.58 -36.80
C ILE A 252 -28.34 -28.50 -37.56
N CYS A 253 -28.74 -28.17 -38.79
CA CYS A 253 -28.12 -27.09 -39.56
C CYS A 253 -28.40 -25.68 -38.99
N ALA A 254 -29.55 -25.45 -38.36
CA ALA A 254 -29.89 -24.19 -37.70
C ALA A 254 -29.12 -24.01 -36.39
N ALA A 255 -29.03 -25.05 -35.56
CA ALA A 255 -28.22 -25.07 -34.36
C ALA A 255 -26.72 -24.88 -34.66
N GLY A 256 -26.20 -25.52 -35.72
CA GLY A 256 -24.82 -25.33 -36.17
C GLY A 256 -24.52 -23.92 -36.68
N ARG A 257 -25.47 -23.27 -37.36
CA ARG A 257 -25.35 -21.85 -37.76
C ARG A 257 -25.35 -20.91 -36.55
N TYR A 258 -26.22 -21.18 -35.58
CA TYR A 258 -26.32 -20.38 -34.36
C TYR A 258 -25.06 -20.50 -33.49
N MET A 259 -24.54 -21.71 -33.27
CA MET A 259 -23.29 -21.93 -32.54
C MET A 259 -22.11 -21.24 -33.22
N ARG A 260 -22.04 -21.30 -34.56
CA ARG A 260 -21.03 -20.55 -35.32
C ARG A 260 -21.17 -19.05 -35.12
N ASP A 261 -22.38 -18.50 -35.19
CA ASP A 261 -22.61 -17.07 -35.01
C ASP A 261 -22.31 -16.62 -33.57
N LEU A 262 -22.62 -17.45 -32.56
CA LEU A 262 -22.26 -17.23 -31.15
C LEU A 262 -20.74 -17.21 -30.97
N VAL A 263 -20.04 -18.22 -31.49
CA VAL A 263 -18.56 -18.27 -31.46
C VAL A 263 -17.98 -17.05 -32.16
N CYS A 264 -18.51 -16.64 -33.31
CA CYS A 264 -18.08 -15.43 -34.00
C CYS A 264 -18.29 -14.17 -33.13
N VAL A 265 -19.44 -14.01 -32.47
CA VAL A 265 -19.70 -12.86 -31.59
C VAL A 265 -18.75 -12.86 -30.39
N VAL A 266 -18.53 -14.01 -29.75
CA VAL A 266 -17.58 -14.13 -28.64
C VAL A 266 -16.16 -13.80 -29.11
N CYS A 267 -15.72 -14.32 -30.26
CA CYS A 267 -14.42 -13.97 -30.84
C CYS A 267 -14.30 -12.47 -31.13
N VAL A 268 -15.35 -11.84 -31.68
CA VAL A 268 -15.35 -10.39 -31.94
C VAL A 268 -15.28 -9.58 -30.65
N LEU A 269 -16.00 -9.98 -29.60
CA LEU A 269 -15.93 -9.36 -28.28
C LEU A 269 -14.52 -9.46 -27.70
N VAL A 270 -13.94 -10.66 -27.66
CA VAL A 270 -12.58 -10.89 -27.13
C VAL A 270 -11.54 -10.12 -27.94
N LEU A 271 -11.59 -10.19 -29.27
CA LEU A 271 -10.69 -9.42 -30.13
C LEU A 271 -10.85 -7.91 -29.89
N SER A 272 -12.08 -7.41 -29.74
CA SER A 272 -12.30 -5.99 -29.48
C SER A 272 -11.68 -5.54 -28.16
N TRP A 273 -11.72 -6.38 -27.12
CA TRP A 273 -11.07 -6.10 -25.85
C TRP A 273 -9.55 -6.11 -25.97
N ILE A 274 -8.97 -7.08 -26.69
CA ILE A 274 -7.52 -7.16 -26.94
C ILE A 274 -7.04 -5.93 -27.71
N PHE A 275 -7.69 -5.57 -28.82
CA PHE A 275 -7.31 -4.39 -29.60
C PHE A 275 -7.49 -3.09 -28.82
N SER A 276 -8.55 -2.99 -28.00
CA SER A 276 -8.74 -1.86 -27.10
C SER A 276 -7.56 -1.77 -26.12
N LEU A 277 -7.22 -2.86 -25.43
CA LEU A 277 -6.10 -2.90 -24.49
C LEU A 277 -4.77 -2.51 -25.14
N VAL A 278 -4.44 -3.10 -26.30
CA VAL A 278 -3.21 -2.78 -27.05
C VAL A 278 -3.17 -1.30 -27.44
N THR A 279 -4.30 -0.73 -27.87
CA THR A 279 -4.39 0.69 -28.20
C THR A 279 -4.14 1.57 -26.98
N LEU A 280 -4.74 1.23 -25.83
CA LEU A 280 -4.54 1.99 -24.58
C LEU A 280 -3.10 1.92 -24.09
N LEU A 281 -2.47 0.74 -24.15
CA LEU A 281 -1.07 0.56 -23.81
C LEU A 281 -0.16 1.36 -24.75
N PHE A 282 -0.46 1.38 -26.05
CA PHE A 282 0.26 2.19 -27.02
C PHE A 282 0.13 3.69 -26.74
N VAL A 283 -1.08 4.18 -26.46
CA VAL A 283 -1.30 5.58 -26.08
C VAL A 283 -0.56 5.92 -24.78
N ALA A 284 -0.62 5.06 -23.77
CA ALA A 284 0.10 5.24 -22.51
C ALA A 284 1.63 5.26 -22.69
N TRP A 285 2.15 4.40 -23.57
CA TRP A 285 3.55 4.40 -23.95
C TRP A 285 3.97 5.70 -24.63
N LEU A 286 3.18 6.22 -25.58
CA LEU A 286 3.43 7.52 -26.21
C LEU A 286 3.43 8.67 -25.19
N VAL A 287 2.43 8.73 -24.31
CA VAL A 287 2.35 9.74 -23.23
C VAL A 287 3.59 9.66 -22.32
N THR A 288 4.07 8.45 -22.04
CA THR A 288 5.28 8.23 -21.24
C THR A 288 6.54 8.71 -21.97
N LEU A 289 6.70 8.41 -23.26
CA LEU A 289 7.82 8.90 -24.07
C LEU A 289 7.87 10.42 -24.15
N MET A 290 6.71 11.07 -24.10
CA MET A 290 6.60 12.54 -24.11
C MET A 290 6.89 13.18 -22.74
N GLY A 291 7.21 12.39 -21.70
CA GLY A 291 7.40 12.87 -20.34
C GLY A 291 6.12 13.44 -19.71
N ARG A 292 4.95 13.00 -20.20
CA ARG A 292 3.62 13.43 -19.73
C ARG A 292 2.92 12.35 -18.90
N SER A 293 3.68 11.39 -18.36
CA SER A 293 3.17 10.39 -17.43
C SER A 293 2.56 11.06 -16.19
N MET A 294 1.67 10.36 -15.49
CA MET A 294 0.97 10.86 -14.30
C MET A 294 0.09 12.10 -14.49
N PHE A 295 -0.14 12.61 -15.72
CA PHE A 295 -1.02 13.77 -15.98
C PHE A 295 -2.42 13.66 -15.32
N TRP A 296 -2.87 12.43 -15.09
CA TRP A 296 -4.16 12.10 -14.48
C TRP A 296 -4.19 12.20 -12.96
N TYR A 297 -3.03 12.33 -12.29
CA TYR A 297 -2.92 12.36 -10.83
C TYR A 297 -3.82 13.44 -10.22
N SER A 298 -3.71 14.69 -10.70
CA SER A 298 -4.62 15.77 -10.30
C SER A 298 -5.83 15.94 -11.22
N HIS A 299 -5.86 15.22 -12.35
CA HIS A 299 -6.84 15.42 -13.42
C HIS A 299 -7.42 14.09 -13.91
N ILE A 300 -8.06 13.35 -13.02
CA ILE A 300 -8.61 12.01 -13.34
C ILE A 300 -9.54 12.02 -14.56
N HIS A 301 -10.30 13.11 -14.74
CA HIS A 301 -11.18 13.29 -15.90
C HIS A 301 -10.41 13.30 -17.23
N ALA A 302 -9.17 13.82 -17.26
CA ALA A 302 -8.36 13.81 -18.46
C ALA A 302 -8.01 12.37 -18.88
N ALA A 303 -7.74 11.47 -17.92
CA ALA A 303 -7.55 10.05 -18.22
C ALA A 303 -8.85 9.40 -18.72
N VAL A 304 -9.99 9.70 -18.10
CA VAL A 304 -11.30 9.19 -18.55
C VAL A 304 -11.59 9.60 -19.98
N PHE A 305 -11.38 10.88 -20.33
CA PHE A 305 -11.63 11.32 -21.70
C PHE A 305 -10.56 10.83 -22.68
N LEU A 306 -9.28 10.75 -22.32
CA LEU A 306 -8.24 10.24 -23.21
C LEU A 306 -8.41 8.73 -23.47
N TYR A 307 -8.34 7.93 -22.41
CA TYR A 307 -8.35 6.47 -22.52
C TYR A 307 -9.76 5.93 -22.75
N GLY A 308 -10.78 6.49 -22.08
CA GLY A 308 -12.16 6.04 -22.24
C GLY A 308 -12.70 6.30 -23.65
N SER A 309 -12.44 7.48 -24.24
CA SER A 309 -12.86 7.73 -25.62
C SER A 309 -12.12 6.82 -26.62
N ALA A 310 -10.82 6.58 -26.44
CA ALA A 310 -10.05 5.65 -27.25
C ALA A 310 -10.61 4.22 -27.17
N ALA A 311 -10.85 3.72 -25.95
CA ALA A 311 -11.38 2.38 -25.72
C ALA A 311 -12.74 2.19 -26.39
N VAL A 312 -13.69 3.09 -26.10
CA VAL A 312 -15.04 3.01 -26.67
C VAL A 312 -15.01 3.18 -28.20
N CYS A 313 -14.14 4.05 -28.72
CA CYS A 313 -13.97 4.23 -30.16
C CYS A 313 -13.50 2.92 -30.84
N ILE A 314 -12.46 2.26 -30.31
CA ILE A 314 -11.95 1.00 -30.87
C ILE A 314 -12.98 -0.12 -30.76
N LEU A 315 -13.65 -0.26 -29.61
CA LEU A 315 -14.73 -1.23 -29.42
C LEU A 315 -15.82 -1.04 -30.48
N LEU A 316 -16.33 0.19 -30.64
CA LEU A 316 -17.37 0.50 -31.63
C LEU A 316 -16.88 0.36 -33.07
N LEU A 317 -15.63 0.68 -33.35
CA LEU A 317 -15.03 0.57 -34.68
C LEU A 317 -14.99 -0.89 -35.12
N ILE A 318 -14.49 -1.78 -34.28
CA ILE A 318 -14.40 -3.23 -34.58
C ILE A 318 -15.81 -3.80 -34.80
N HIS A 319 -16.76 -3.51 -33.92
CA HIS A 319 -18.14 -3.96 -34.07
C HIS A 319 -18.80 -3.39 -35.33
N THR A 320 -18.49 -2.15 -35.72
CA THR A 320 -18.99 -1.52 -36.95
C THR A 320 -18.37 -2.15 -38.21
N LEU A 321 -17.06 -2.43 -38.20
CA LEU A 321 -16.36 -3.10 -39.30
C LEU A 321 -16.88 -4.52 -39.51
N VAL A 322 -17.04 -5.27 -38.43
CA VAL A 322 -17.63 -6.62 -38.44
C VAL A 322 -19.06 -6.56 -38.96
N LYS A 323 -19.88 -5.63 -38.49
CA LYS A 323 -21.25 -5.42 -39.02
C LYS A 323 -21.25 -5.17 -40.53
N ASN A 324 -20.39 -4.29 -41.02
CA ASN A 324 -20.34 -3.91 -42.43
C ASN A 324 -19.80 -5.04 -43.35
N ARG A 325 -19.02 -5.98 -42.81
CA ARG A 325 -18.45 -7.11 -43.54
C ARG A 325 -19.28 -8.39 -43.40
N CYS A 326 -19.87 -8.62 -42.23
CA CYS A 326 -20.71 -9.78 -41.90
C CYS A 326 -22.18 -9.37 -41.92
N TYR A 327 -22.74 -9.20 -43.12
CA TYR A 327 -24.12 -8.75 -43.43
C TYR A 327 -25.29 -9.53 -42.78
N ARG A 328 -25.04 -10.50 -41.88
CA ARG A 328 -26.08 -11.38 -41.30
C ARG A 328 -26.24 -11.30 -39.77
N ILE A 329 -25.39 -10.57 -39.05
CA ILE A 329 -25.51 -10.45 -37.59
C ILE A 329 -26.57 -9.38 -37.25
N HIS A 330 -27.82 -9.82 -37.10
CA HIS A 330 -28.98 -8.96 -36.77
C HIS A 330 -28.91 -8.29 -35.40
N PHE A 331 -27.93 -8.66 -34.55
CA PHE A 331 -27.86 -8.23 -33.15
C PHE A 331 -27.29 -6.81 -32.95
N ILE A 332 -26.63 -6.20 -33.95
CA ILE A 332 -26.04 -4.85 -33.84
C ILE A 332 -26.98 -3.79 -34.45
N TYR A 333 -28.20 -3.71 -33.91
CA TYR A 333 -29.28 -2.85 -34.42
C TYR A 333 -29.53 -1.57 -33.59
N LEU A 334 -28.65 -1.22 -32.64
CA LEU A 334 -28.94 -0.11 -31.72
C LEU A 334 -28.44 1.28 -32.15
N SER A 335 -27.59 1.39 -33.18
CA SER A 335 -27.09 2.69 -33.62
C SER A 335 -27.20 2.86 -35.14
N ARG A 336 -28.16 3.67 -35.57
CA ARG A 336 -28.27 4.17 -36.96
C ARG A 336 -27.16 5.18 -37.30
N GLY A 337 -26.31 5.55 -36.34
CA GLY A 337 -25.33 6.65 -36.45
C GLY A 337 -23.92 6.32 -35.96
N THR A 338 -23.43 5.08 -36.10
CA THR A 338 -22.09 4.68 -35.59
C THR A 338 -20.96 5.58 -36.12
N LYS A 339 -21.05 6.02 -37.38
CA LYS A 339 -20.07 6.96 -37.97
C LYS A 339 -19.98 8.29 -37.22
N ARG A 340 -21.11 8.86 -36.79
CA ARG A 340 -21.14 10.13 -36.03
C ARG A 340 -20.56 9.92 -34.63
N VAL A 341 -20.91 8.82 -33.97
CA VAL A 341 -20.39 8.47 -32.65
C VAL A 341 -18.87 8.26 -32.70
N LEU A 342 -18.38 7.51 -33.70
CA LEU A 342 -16.94 7.31 -33.92
C LEU A 342 -16.22 8.64 -34.21
N ALA A 343 -16.81 9.52 -35.01
CA ALA A 343 -16.24 10.84 -35.27
C ALA A 343 -16.14 11.67 -33.99
N VAL A 344 -17.20 11.73 -33.17
CA VAL A 344 -17.18 12.46 -31.89
C VAL A 344 -16.14 11.88 -30.93
N LEU A 345 -16.11 10.56 -30.74
CA LEU A 345 -15.14 9.91 -29.85
C LEU A 345 -13.71 10.10 -30.35
N GLY A 346 -13.48 10.00 -31.66
CA GLY A 346 -12.18 10.28 -32.28
C GLY A 346 -11.77 11.73 -32.08
N SER A 347 -12.67 12.70 -32.24
CA SER A 347 -12.39 14.12 -31.99
C SER A 347 -12.07 14.40 -30.52
N VAL A 348 -12.82 13.80 -29.58
CA VAL A 348 -12.54 13.92 -28.14
C VAL A 348 -11.17 13.33 -27.81
N PHE A 349 -10.87 12.13 -28.32
CA PHE A 349 -9.56 11.50 -28.15
C PHE A 349 -8.43 12.40 -28.67
N MET A 350 -8.54 12.88 -29.91
CA MET A 350 -7.50 13.71 -30.53
C MET A 350 -7.31 15.03 -29.77
N LEU A 351 -8.39 15.69 -29.37
CA LEU A 351 -8.32 16.89 -28.55
C LEU A 351 -7.59 16.61 -27.24
N MET A 352 -8.02 15.60 -26.49
CA MET A 352 -7.41 15.25 -25.21
C MET A 352 -5.96 14.83 -25.35
N PHE A 353 -5.63 14.07 -26.39
CA PHE A 353 -4.25 13.66 -26.68
C PHE A 353 -3.36 14.88 -26.92
N VAL A 354 -3.82 15.88 -27.68
CA VAL A 354 -3.10 17.14 -27.87
C VAL A 354 -2.96 17.90 -26.56
N LEU A 355 -4.02 18.07 -25.77
CA LEU A 355 -3.97 18.79 -24.49
C LEU A 355 -2.98 18.13 -23.49
N VAL A 356 -2.99 16.80 -23.38
CA VAL A 356 -2.04 16.04 -22.56
C VAL A 356 -0.62 16.18 -23.12
N SER A 357 -0.45 16.05 -24.43
CA SER A 357 0.84 16.18 -25.11
C SER A 357 1.50 17.55 -24.88
N CYS A 358 0.70 18.62 -24.94
CA CYS A 358 1.13 19.98 -24.67
C CYS A 358 1.50 20.24 -23.20
N GLY A 359 1.15 19.31 -22.29
CA GLY A 359 1.44 19.44 -20.86
C GLY A 359 0.47 20.33 -20.10
N LEU A 360 -0.75 20.54 -20.62
CA LEU A 360 -1.77 21.34 -19.93
C LEU A 360 -2.15 20.76 -18.56
N PHE A 361 -2.12 19.43 -18.44
CA PHE A 361 -2.47 18.69 -17.23
C PHE A 361 -1.22 18.36 -16.42
N PHE A 362 -0.62 19.38 -15.81
CA PHE A 362 0.52 19.19 -14.91
C PHE A 362 0.05 18.45 -13.63
N PRO A 363 0.73 17.37 -13.20
CA PRO A 363 0.23 16.51 -12.13
C PRO A 363 0.22 17.14 -10.74
N TYR A 364 1.02 18.17 -10.46
CA TYR A 364 1.23 18.65 -9.09
C TYR A 364 0.70 20.05 -8.83
N SER A 365 0.36 20.35 -7.59
CA SER A 365 -0.18 21.64 -7.17
C SER A 365 0.32 22.05 -5.79
N ALA A 366 0.70 23.31 -5.65
CA ALA A 366 1.06 23.96 -4.39
C ALA A 366 -0.10 24.76 -3.78
N ASP A 367 -1.29 24.74 -4.42
CA ASP A 367 -2.46 25.47 -3.93
C ASP A 367 -2.82 24.99 -2.51
N PRO A 368 -2.82 25.87 -1.49
CA PRO A 368 -3.14 25.49 -0.12
C PRO A 368 -4.54 24.88 0.05
N SER A 369 -5.50 25.24 -0.82
CA SER A 369 -6.88 24.76 -0.80
C SER A 369 -7.02 23.36 -1.39
N SER A 370 -6.17 23.00 -2.34
CA SER A 370 -6.17 21.68 -3.00
C SER A 370 -4.74 21.25 -3.38
N PRO A 371 -3.89 20.97 -2.39
CA PRO A 371 -2.51 20.61 -2.65
C PRO A 371 -2.43 19.20 -3.26
N ARG A 372 -1.49 19.05 -4.20
CA ARG A 372 -1.24 17.79 -4.93
C ARG A 372 0.27 17.59 -4.98
N PRO A 373 0.90 17.29 -3.83
CA PRO A 373 2.34 17.31 -3.74
C PRO A 373 2.98 16.13 -4.46
N LYS A 374 4.15 16.38 -5.07
CA LYS A 374 5.13 15.34 -5.37
C LYS A 374 5.89 14.98 -4.10
N ARG A 375 6.00 13.70 -3.76
CA ARG A 375 6.69 13.27 -2.53
C ARG A 375 8.14 12.88 -2.83
N VAL A 376 9.06 13.39 -2.03
CA VAL A 376 10.50 13.14 -2.14
C VAL A 376 11.08 12.94 -0.74
N PHE A 377 11.92 11.93 -0.58
CA PHE A 377 12.72 11.76 0.63
C PHE A 377 14.13 12.33 0.43
N VAL A 378 14.59 13.14 1.38
CA VAL A 378 15.92 13.74 1.38
C VAL A 378 16.61 13.48 2.70
N GLN A 379 17.62 12.62 2.70
CA GLN A 379 18.41 12.30 3.88
C GLN A 379 19.77 12.97 3.77
N HIS A 380 20.15 13.74 4.79
CA HIS A 380 21.53 14.19 4.93
C HIS A 380 22.29 13.14 5.74
N ILE A 381 23.13 12.38 5.04
CA ILE A 381 23.77 11.19 5.57
C ILE A 381 25.28 11.43 5.75
N THR A 382 25.80 11.03 6.91
CA THR A 382 27.24 10.79 7.10
C THR A 382 27.48 9.30 7.31
N ARG A 383 28.42 8.74 6.53
CA ARG A 383 28.84 7.33 6.60
C ARG A 383 30.25 7.24 7.13
N SER A 384 30.46 6.34 8.08
CA SER A 384 31.75 6.05 8.70
C SER A 384 32.03 4.56 8.60
N PHE A 385 33.22 4.23 8.08
CA PHE A 385 33.68 2.86 7.92
C PHE A 385 34.85 2.63 8.86
N HIS A 386 34.74 1.62 9.72
CA HIS A 386 35.67 1.34 10.79
C HIS A 386 36.45 0.05 10.52
N THR A 387 37.75 0.05 10.86
CA THR A 387 38.62 -1.12 10.77
C THR A 387 38.36 -2.14 11.89
N LEU A 388 39.06 -3.28 11.84
CA LEU A 388 39.09 -4.34 12.87
C LEU A 388 39.35 -3.82 14.30
N ASN A 389 40.11 -2.73 14.43
CA ASN A 389 40.45 -2.12 15.72
C ASN A 389 39.45 -1.03 16.14
N GLY A 390 38.38 -0.82 15.38
CA GLY A 390 37.39 0.24 15.58
C GLY A 390 37.82 1.63 15.11
N SER A 391 39.04 1.79 14.60
CA SER A 391 39.51 3.09 14.08
C SER A 391 38.82 3.43 12.75
N LEU A 392 38.57 4.71 12.53
CA LEU A 392 37.97 5.20 11.28
C LEU A 392 38.92 4.95 10.10
N GLN A 393 38.46 4.16 9.13
CA GLN A 393 39.17 3.85 7.89
C GLN A 393 38.87 4.90 6.81
N SER A 394 37.60 5.19 6.62
CA SER A 394 37.11 6.16 5.65
C SER A 394 35.75 6.70 6.09
N SER A 395 35.40 7.86 5.56
CA SER A 395 34.10 8.48 5.76
C SER A 395 33.69 9.27 4.53
N ASP A 396 32.38 9.40 4.34
CA ASP A 396 31.82 10.29 3.34
C ASP A 396 30.50 10.88 3.83
N SER A 397 30.07 11.98 3.21
CA SER A 397 28.82 12.64 3.55
C SER A 397 28.14 13.20 2.30
N GLY A 398 26.81 13.21 2.33
CA GLY A 398 26.01 13.61 1.18
C GLY A 398 24.52 13.69 1.44
N LEU A 399 23.80 14.20 0.44
CA LEU A 399 22.35 14.20 0.39
C LEU A 399 21.91 13.01 -0.45
N CYS A 400 21.25 12.05 0.19
CA CYS A 400 20.59 10.93 -0.47
C CYS A 400 19.14 11.31 -0.76
N ILE A 401 18.76 11.29 -2.03
CA ILE A 401 17.44 11.74 -2.50
C ILE A 401 16.74 10.55 -3.14
N ASN A 402 15.50 10.30 -2.73
CA ASN A 402 14.68 9.19 -3.24
C ASN A 402 13.34 9.73 -3.73
N ASP A 403 12.94 9.31 -4.94
CA ASP A 403 11.64 9.66 -5.52
C ASP A 403 10.59 8.62 -5.16
N LEU A 404 9.40 9.06 -4.75
CA LEU A 404 8.30 8.17 -4.40
C LEU A 404 7.22 8.07 -5.50
N ASP A 405 7.39 8.77 -6.63
CA ASP A 405 6.42 8.73 -7.72
C ASP A 405 6.99 8.05 -8.98
N TYR A 406 6.11 7.69 -9.92
CA TYR A 406 6.51 7.06 -11.19
C TYR A 406 7.24 7.98 -12.17
N THR A 407 7.21 9.30 -11.96
CA THR A 407 7.87 10.27 -12.85
C THR A 407 9.37 10.43 -12.58
N GLY A 408 9.89 9.88 -11.48
CA GLY A 408 11.23 10.18 -11.01
C GLY A 408 11.41 11.70 -10.80
N MET A 409 12.66 12.15 -10.95
CA MET A 409 13.06 13.55 -10.78
C MET A 409 12.82 14.43 -12.02
N GLN A 410 12.13 13.97 -13.07
CA GLN A 410 11.99 14.69 -14.35
C GLN A 410 11.42 16.11 -14.22
N HIS A 411 10.54 16.32 -13.24
CA HIS A 411 9.92 17.63 -12.98
C HIS A 411 10.72 18.50 -12.01
N ILE A 412 11.72 17.93 -11.33
CA ILE A 412 12.54 18.61 -10.31
C ILE A 412 13.89 19.01 -10.91
N THR A 413 14.50 18.18 -11.76
CA THR A 413 15.83 18.44 -12.33
C THR A 413 15.95 19.76 -13.11
N PRO A 414 14.90 20.31 -13.77
CA PRO A 414 14.97 21.66 -14.35
C PRO A 414 15.15 22.78 -13.30
N HIS A 415 14.71 22.55 -12.06
CA HIS A 415 14.85 23.50 -10.94
C HIS A 415 16.12 23.26 -10.12
N ILE A 416 16.58 22.01 -10.06
CA ILE A 416 17.80 21.59 -9.35
C ILE A 416 18.67 20.73 -10.30
N PRO A 417 19.40 21.37 -11.25
CA PRO A 417 20.16 20.63 -12.26
C PRO A 417 21.23 19.71 -11.70
N GLN A 418 21.77 20.01 -10.52
CA GLN A 418 22.79 19.19 -9.85
C GLN A 418 22.32 17.76 -9.56
N ILE A 419 21.00 17.52 -9.52
CA ILE A 419 20.46 16.16 -9.39
C ILE A 419 20.84 15.32 -10.62
N ASN A 420 21.02 15.91 -11.81
CA ASN A 420 21.52 15.17 -12.98
C ASN A 420 22.99 14.77 -12.84
N ASP A 421 23.77 15.52 -12.05
CA ASP A 421 25.17 15.23 -11.76
C ASP A 421 25.32 14.18 -10.64
N SER A 422 24.21 13.56 -10.23
CA SER A 422 24.22 12.55 -9.18
C SER A 422 25.09 11.37 -9.58
N ILE A 423 25.86 10.90 -8.61
CA ILE A 423 26.57 9.65 -8.73
C ILE A 423 25.50 8.56 -8.58
N SER A 424 25.36 7.70 -9.59
CA SER A 424 24.62 6.44 -9.43
C SER A 424 25.33 5.67 -8.33
N THR A 425 24.72 5.57 -7.15
CA THR A 425 25.24 4.73 -6.08
C THR A 425 25.19 3.29 -6.57
N HIS A 426 26.34 2.74 -6.95
CA HIS A 426 26.43 1.31 -7.25
C HIS A 426 25.99 0.53 -6.02
N CYS A 427 25.05 -0.40 -6.20
CA CYS A 427 24.66 -1.32 -5.14
C CYS A 427 25.88 -2.11 -4.72
N GLN A 428 26.34 -1.87 -3.51
CA GLN A 428 27.13 -2.84 -2.77
C GLN A 428 26.18 -3.49 -1.79
N ASP A 429 26.21 -4.82 -1.72
CA ASP A 429 25.22 -5.64 -0.98
C ASP A 429 25.16 -5.32 0.52
N TRP A 430 26.15 -4.60 1.05
CA TRP A 430 26.27 -4.16 2.43
C TRP A 430 25.79 -2.72 2.70
N LEU A 431 25.29 -1.98 1.69
CA LEU A 431 24.79 -0.62 1.88
C LEU A 431 23.27 -0.61 2.10
N PRO A 432 22.75 0.05 3.15
CA PRO A 432 21.38 -0.09 3.64
C PRO A 432 20.31 0.60 2.77
N TYR A 433 20.70 1.22 1.66
CA TYR A 433 19.84 2.13 0.90
C TYR A 433 18.96 1.44 -0.16
N TYR A 434 19.02 0.11 -0.29
CA TYR A 434 18.36 -0.60 -1.39
C TYR A 434 16.94 -1.13 -1.06
N GLY A 435 16.18 -0.40 -0.23
CA GLY A 435 14.88 -0.87 0.26
C GLY A 435 13.65 -0.45 -0.57
N TYR A 436 13.63 0.77 -1.13
CA TYR A 436 12.34 1.39 -1.51
C TYR A 436 12.23 1.90 -2.95
N THR A 437 13.33 2.24 -3.64
CA THR A 437 13.23 2.95 -4.94
C THR A 437 14.18 2.42 -6.00
N ARG A 438 13.70 2.31 -7.26
CA ARG A 438 14.47 1.82 -8.43
C ARG A 438 15.64 2.75 -8.83
N LYS A 439 15.68 3.99 -8.35
CA LYS A 439 16.75 4.99 -8.55
C LYS A 439 16.84 5.90 -7.33
N SER A 440 18.05 6.07 -6.80
CA SER A 440 18.39 7.00 -5.72
C SER A 440 19.50 7.93 -6.21
N TRP A 441 19.52 9.17 -5.74
CA TRP A 441 20.50 10.19 -6.15
C TRP A 441 21.36 10.58 -4.95
N TYR A 442 22.68 10.61 -5.14
CA TYR A 442 23.63 11.03 -4.10
C TYR A 442 24.39 12.29 -4.51
N LEU A 443 24.30 13.33 -3.69
CA LEU A 443 25.02 14.59 -3.87
C LEU A 443 26.01 14.78 -2.71
N PRO A 444 27.33 14.86 -2.95
CA PRO A 444 28.30 15.14 -1.89
C PRO A 444 27.96 16.43 -1.13
N ALA A 445 28.04 16.37 0.19
CA ALA A 445 27.76 17.49 1.10
C ALA A 445 28.70 17.43 2.31
N PRO A 446 28.91 18.54 3.04
CA PRO A 446 29.70 18.53 4.26
C PRO A 446 29.19 17.50 5.28
N GLU A 447 30.08 17.03 6.14
CA GLU A 447 29.75 16.09 7.23
C GLU A 447 28.70 16.67 8.19
N VAL A 448 27.83 15.81 8.71
CA VAL A 448 26.85 16.16 9.74
C VAL A 448 27.05 15.30 10.97
N SER A 449 27.12 15.95 12.13
CA SER A 449 27.30 15.30 13.42
C SER A 449 26.16 15.72 14.37
N PRO A 450 25.18 14.82 14.61
CA PRO A 450 24.11 15.02 15.59
C PRO A 450 24.66 15.30 17.00
N LYS A 451 23.94 16.08 17.81
CA LYS A 451 24.37 16.39 19.19
C LYS A 451 24.37 15.15 20.09
N ALA A 452 23.42 14.25 19.86
CA ALA A 452 23.38 12.92 20.48
C ALA A 452 23.77 11.86 19.44
N PRO A 453 25.07 11.63 19.18
CA PRO A 453 25.51 10.74 18.12
C PRO A 453 25.17 9.27 18.43
N LEU A 454 25.20 8.45 17.39
CA LEU A 454 25.18 7.00 17.51
C LEU A 454 26.50 6.53 18.13
N GLU A 455 26.40 5.82 19.25
CA GLU A 455 27.52 5.21 19.94
C GLU A 455 27.39 3.68 19.84
N VAL A 456 28.40 3.03 19.26
CA VAL A 456 28.48 1.57 19.15
C VAL A 456 29.73 1.11 19.87
N GLN A 457 29.57 0.21 20.83
CA GLN A 457 30.65 -0.33 21.65
C GLN A 457 30.66 -1.85 21.59
N LEU A 458 31.82 -2.43 21.27
CA LEU A 458 32.08 -3.87 21.44
C LEU A 458 32.47 -4.12 22.90
N LEU A 459 31.59 -4.77 23.66
CA LEU A 459 31.79 -5.07 25.08
C LEU A 459 32.73 -6.27 25.30
N SER A 460 32.63 -7.29 24.45
CA SER A 460 33.42 -8.51 24.60
C SER A 460 33.57 -9.24 23.27
N ARG A 461 34.75 -9.84 23.02
CA ARG A 461 35.01 -10.80 21.95
C ARG A 461 35.66 -12.03 22.57
N GLN A 462 35.01 -13.20 22.46
CA GLN A 462 35.50 -14.43 23.08
C GLN A 462 35.32 -15.61 22.10
N GLU A 463 36.34 -16.46 22.02
CA GLU A 463 36.24 -17.75 21.33
C GLU A 463 35.58 -18.76 22.26
N THR A 464 34.55 -19.46 21.78
CA THR A 464 33.84 -20.47 22.54
C THR A 464 34.56 -21.81 22.47
N GLN A 465 34.19 -22.74 23.34
CA GLN A 465 34.73 -24.11 23.34
C GLN A 465 34.43 -24.88 22.05
N TRP A 466 33.46 -24.41 21.25
CA TRP A 466 33.05 -25.03 19.98
C TRP A 466 33.75 -24.41 18.76
N GLY A 467 34.68 -23.46 18.98
CA GLY A 467 35.42 -22.78 17.92
C GLY A 467 34.62 -21.68 17.20
N THR A 468 33.50 -21.23 17.78
CA THR A 468 32.77 -20.03 17.33
C THR A 468 33.31 -18.79 18.04
N VAL A 469 33.11 -17.62 17.45
CA VAL A 469 33.47 -16.33 18.05
C VAL A 469 32.20 -15.60 18.47
N LYS A 470 32.04 -15.38 19.78
CA LYS A 470 30.93 -14.62 20.35
C LYS A 470 31.34 -13.17 20.61
N MET A 471 30.55 -12.25 20.07
CA MET A 471 30.73 -10.80 20.22
C MET A 471 29.50 -10.18 20.87
N SER A 472 29.69 -9.31 21.85
CA SER A 472 28.60 -8.62 22.55
C SER A 472 28.73 -7.11 22.35
N PHE A 473 27.62 -6.45 22.06
CA PHE A 473 27.55 -5.04 21.69
C PHE A 473 26.63 -4.26 22.62
N GLU A 474 26.97 -2.99 22.80
CA GLU A 474 26.11 -1.96 23.36
C GLU A 474 25.97 -0.84 22.34
N VAL A 475 24.73 -0.47 22.03
CA VAL A 475 24.37 0.55 21.06
C VAL A 475 23.48 1.58 21.73
N LYS A 476 23.81 2.85 21.56
CA LYS A 476 23.02 3.98 22.04
C LYS A 476 22.87 4.98 20.90
N GLY A 477 21.64 5.40 20.62
CA GLY A 477 21.36 6.29 19.50
C GLY A 477 19.93 6.86 19.55
N PRO A 478 19.43 7.40 18.43
CA PRO A 478 18.08 7.97 18.35
C PRO A 478 17.01 6.88 18.34
N SER A 479 15.74 7.31 18.44
CA SER A 479 14.56 6.45 18.49
C SER A 479 14.38 5.50 17.31
N HIS A 480 15.01 5.76 16.16
CA HIS A 480 14.88 4.95 14.96
C HIS A 480 16.26 4.51 14.48
N MET A 481 16.54 3.21 14.61
CA MET A 481 17.80 2.61 14.16
C MET A 481 17.54 1.34 13.35
N SER A 482 18.49 1.02 12.49
CA SER A 482 18.47 -0.17 11.64
C SER A 482 19.82 -0.87 11.75
N LEU A 483 19.81 -2.17 12.02
CA LEU A 483 21.00 -3.00 12.12
C LEU A 483 21.06 -3.98 10.95
N TYR A 484 22.21 -4.05 10.29
CA TYR A 484 22.51 -4.97 9.21
C TYR A 484 23.72 -5.81 9.60
N LEU A 485 23.62 -7.12 9.37
CA LEU A 485 24.69 -8.07 9.62
C LEU A 485 25.08 -8.76 8.32
N HIS A 486 26.37 -8.77 8.02
CA HIS A 486 26.89 -9.44 6.83
C HIS A 486 28.10 -10.31 7.19
N PRO A 487 27.91 -11.62 7.42
CA PRO A 487 29.01 -12.57 7.55
C PRO A 487 29.83 -12.61 6.25
N HIS A 488 31.15 -12.51 6.36
CA HIS A 488 32.04 -12.53 5.19
C HIS A 488 32.16 -13.93 4.59
N ALA A 489 32.72 -14.02 3.36
CA ALA A 489 32.87 -15.28 2.65
C ALA A 489 33.55 -16.35 3.52
N GLY A 490 32.78 -17.37 3.87
CA GLY A 490 33.24 -18.49 4.70
C GLY A 490 32.92 -18.39 6.19
N ALA A 491 32.56 -17.22 6.70
CA ALA A 491 31.95 -17.10 8.01
C ALA A 491 30.43 -17.36 7.91
N SER A 492 29.85 -17.99 8.91
CA SER A 492 28.39 -18.12 9.00
C SER A 492 27.88 -17.67 10.37
N LEU A 493 26.70 -17.03 10.38
CA LEU A 493 25.99 -16.73 11.61
C LEU A 493 25.48 -18.02 12.22
N SER A 494 26.03 -18.40 13.38
CA SER A 494 25.62 -19.61 14.11
C SER A 494 24.41 -19.34 14.98
N SER A 495 24.47 -18.27 15.78
CA SER A 495 23.38 -17.84 16.65
C SER A 495 23.57 -16.38 17.04
N TRP A 496 22.54 -15.73 17.56
CA TRP A 496 22.59 -14.34 18.03
C TRP A 496 21.36 -14.03 18.89
N SER A 497 21.26 -12.78 19.40
CA SER A 497 20.14 -12.35 20.25
C SER A 497 18.78 -12.27 19.56
N PHE A 498 18.74 -12.37 18.23
CA PHE A 498 17.52 -12.18 17.44
C PHE A 498 17.17 -13.45 16.64
N ASN A 499 16.09 -13.41 15.87
CA ASN A 499 15.61 -14.52 15.02
C ASN A 499 16.40 -14.63 13.70
N ASP A 500 16.01 -15.53 12.80
CA ASP A 500 16.79 -15.97 11.61
C ASP A 500 17.08 -14.92 10.50
N TRP A 501 16.94 -13.62 10.75
CA TRP A 501 17.06 -12.56 9.74
C TRP A 501 18.27 -11.69 9.97
N ASN A 502 19.14 -11.48 8.99
CA ASN A 502 20.35 -10.66 9.12
C ASN A 502 20.12 -9.13 9.22
N PHE A 503 18.91 -8.71 9.58
CA PHE A 503 18.48 -7.32 9.58
C PHE A 503 17.44 -7.06 10.68
N VAL A 504 17.55 -5.93 11.38
CA VAL A 504 16.65 -5.53 12.47
C VAL A 504 16.29 -4.05 12.33
N PHE A 505 15.00 -3.73 12.33
CA PHE A 505 14.52 -2.39 12.67
C PHE A 505 14.35 -2.30 14.19
N TYR A 506 14.87 -1.21 14.77
CA TYR A 506 14.77 -0.92 16.19
C TYR A 506 14.16 0.46 16.37
N THR A 507 12.90 0.48 16.82
CA THR A 507 12.19 1.71 17.19
C THR A 507 11.91 1.74 18.69
N HIS A 508 12.11 2.90 19.33
CA HIS A 508 11.88 3.04 20.77
C HIS A 508 11.36 4.43 21.19
N GLY A 509 10.74 4.50 22.38
CA GLY A 509 10.29 5.75 23.01
C GLY A 509 11.42 6.55 23.68
N LEU A 510 11.08 7.67 24.33
CA LEU A 510 12.08 8.63 24.85
C LEU A 510 13.03 8.07 25.93
N ASP A 511 12.56 7.13 26.77
CA ASP A 511 13.32 6.60 27.91
C ASP A 511 13.77 5.14 27.70
N ALA A 512 14.28 4.82 26.50
CA ALA A 512 14.74 3.47 26.23
C ALA A 512 16.13 3.19 26.85
N PRO A 513 16.34 1.98 27.39
CA PRO A 513 17.67 1.56 27.83
C PRO A 513 18.62 1.43 26.63
N VAL A 514 19.92 1.39 26.92
CA VAL A 514 20.94 1.05 25.92
C VAL A 514 20.63 -0.30 25.28
N TRP A 515 20.74 -0.36 23.95
CA TRP A 515 20.43 -1.56 23.20
C TRP A 515 21.61 -2.52 23.27
N ARG A 516 21.42 -3.64 23.97
CA ARG A 516 22.44 -4.68 24.14
C ARG A 516 22.05 -5.94 23.39
N PHE A 517 22.97 -6.46 22.59
CA PHE A 517 22.80 -7.73 21.88
C PHE A 517 24.16 -8.43 21.68
N TRP A 518 24.12 -9.68 21.28
CA TRP A 518 25.29 -10.50 20.99
C TRP A 518 25.09 -11.29 19.69
N ILE A 519 26.20 -11.57 19.00
CA ILE A 519 26.26 -12.41 17.80
C ILE A 519 27.31 -13.51 18.00
N GLU A 520 27.10 -14.64 17.36
CA GLU A 520 28.02 -15.77 17.36
C GLU A 520 28.28 -16.22 15.92
N ILE A 521 29.54 -16.07 15.50
CA ILE A 521 29.98 -16.38 14.15
C ILE A 521 30.82 -17.64 14.17
N LEU A 522 30.55 -18.55 13.25
CA LEU A 522 31.39 -19.71 12.98
C LEU A 522 32.45 -19.33 11.92
N PRO A 523 33.73 -19.25 12.29
CA PRO A 523 34.82 -18.97 11.35
C PRO A 523 35.12 -20.18 10.46
N LEU A 524 35.62 -19.93 9.24
CA LEU A 524 36.01 -21.00 8.32
C LEU A 524 37.36 -21.61 8.76
N LYS A 525 37.48 -22.95 8.77
CA LYS A 525 38.73 -23.67 9.10
C LYS A 525 39.81 -23.64 7.99
N SER A 526 39.60 -22.94 6.86
CA SER A 526 40.53 -23.01 5.72
C SER A 526 41.55 -21.88 5.73
N SER A 527 42.79 -22.23 5.39
CA SER A 527 44.00 -21.41 5.33
C SER A 527 44.02 -20.30 4.26
N ASN A 528 42.92 -20.03 3.57
CA ASN A 528 42.88 -19.18 2.36
C ASN A 528 42.24 -17.80 2.57
N VAL A 529 41.81 -17.45 3.79
CA VAL A 529 41.27 -16.11 4.09
C VAL A 529 42.37 -15.27 4.75
N SER A 530 42.59 -14.06 4.23
CA SER A 530 43.55 -13.12 4.82
C SER A 530 43.08 -12.76 6.24
N PRO A 531 43.97 -12.70 7.25
CA PRO A 531 43.65 -12.20 8.59
C PRO A 531 43.02 -10.79 8.58
N ASP A 532 43.24 -10.05 7.49
CA ASP A 532 42.81 -8.66 7.33
C ASP A 532 41.35 -8.49 6.87
N GLU A 533 40.67 -9.53 6.38
CA GLU A 533 39.30 -9.42 5.86
C GLU A 533 38.21 -9.35 6.94
N GLY A 534 38.51 -9.76 8.18
CA GLY A 534 37.51 -9.87 9.24
C GLY A 534 36.48 -10.99 9.01
N LEU A 535 35.76 -11.36 10.08
CA LEU A 535 34.75 -12.41 10.09
C LEU A 535 33.36 -11.88 9.68
N VAL A 536 33.04 -10.65 10.06
CA VAL A 536 31.70 -10.09 9.89
C VAL A 536 31.72 -8.57 9.77
N SER A 537 30.84 -8.04 8.92
CA SER A 537 30.49 -6.62 8.91
C SER A 537 29.20 -6.38 9.67
N LEU A 538 29.25 -5.46 10.63
CA LEU A 538 28.11 -4.98 11.41
C LEU A 538 27.86 -3.53 11.04
N ALA A 539 26.70 -3.23 10.47
CA ALA A 539 26.34 -1.86 10.10
C ALA A 539 25.10 -1.39 10.86
N ILE A 540 25.17 -0.18 11.42
CA ILE A 540 24.05 0.44 12.12
C ILE A 540 23.77 1.80 11.48
N THR A 541 22.53 1.99 11.06
CA THR A 541 22.00 3.28 10.62
C THR A 541 21.16 3.87 11.73
N ALA A 542 21.37 5.15 12.02
CA ALA A 542 20.57 5.93 12.95
C ALA A 542 19.85 7.04 12.19
N HIS A 543 18.54 7.17 12.41
CA HIS A 543 17.68 8.16 11.76
C HIS A 543 17.18 9.18 12.78
N TYR A 544 17.54 10.45 12.59
CA TYR A 544 17.18 11.55 13.48
C TYR A 544 15.92 12.24 12.94
N LEU A 545 14.76 11.65 13.20
CA LEU A 545 13.48 12.10 12.61
C LEU A 545 12.89 13.35 13.29
N SER A 546 13.29 13.64 14.53
CA SER A 546 12.71 14.71 15.34
C SER A 546 13.77 15.52 16.09
N GLY A 547 13.37 16.68 16.61
CA GLY A 547 14.25 17.58 17.36
C GLY A 547 15.24 18.35 16.48
N SER A 548 16.25 18.96 17.13
CA SER A 548 17.26 19.76 16.41
C SER A 548 18.22 18.90 15.59
N ASP A 549 18.40 17.64 15.98
CA ASP A 549 19.37 16.73 15.38
C ASP A 549 18.89 16.14 14.04
N GLY A 550 17.64 16.37 13.66
CA GLY A 550 17.11 16.02 12.34
C GLY A 550 17.34 17.07 11.26
N ARG A 551 17.99 18.20 11.57
CA ARG A 551 18.16 19.34 10.65
C ARG A 551 19.63 19.78 10.54
N SER A 552 20.06 20.18 9.35
CA SER A 552 21.33 20.89 9.12
C SER A 552 21.14 22.06 8.17
N GLU A 553 22.06 23.03 8.21
CA GLU A 553 22.02 24.18 7.30
C GLU A 553 22.13 23.76 5.82
N THR A 554 22.98 22.78 5.51
CA THR A 554 23.10 22.22 4.16
C THR A 554 21.80 21.58 3.69
N LEU A 555 21.14 20.80 4.56
CA LEU A 555 19.87 20.17 4.24
C LEU A 555 18.79 21.23 4.01
N GLU A 556 18.62 22.16 4.96
CA GLU A 556 17.62 23.23 4.88
C GLU A 556 17.81 24.14 3.66
N SER A 557 19.06 24.50 3.35
CA SER A 557 19.37 25.29 2.15
C SER A 557 19.08 24.54 0.85
N PHE A 558 19.28 23.22 0.82
CA PHE A 558 18.92 22.38 -0.32
C PHE A 558 17.40 22.26 -0.47
N LEU A 559 16.67 22.01 0.62
CA LEU A 559 15.21 21.85 0.61
C LEU A 559 14.48 23.10 0.08
N LYS A 560 15.00 24.30 0.40
CA LYS A 560 14.46 25.58 -0.11
C LYS A 560 14.48 25.73 -1.63
N ARG A 561 15.25 24.90 -2.33
CA ARG A 561 15.38 24.94 -3.80
C ARG A 561 14.31 24.13 -4.50
N PHE A 562 13.60 23.26 -3.79
CA PHE A 562 12.51 22.50 -4.38
C PHE A 562 11.33 23.42 -4.70
N PRO A 563 10.60 23.16 -5.79
CA PRO A 563 9.35 23.86 -6.09
C PRO A 563 8.33 23.69 -4.96
N ALA A 564 7.45 24.68 -4.77
CA ALA A 564 6.46 24.67 -3.69
C ALA A 564 5.46 23.50 -3.73
N TRP A 565 5.27 22.88 -4.91
CA TRP A 565 4.42 21.70 -5.10
C TRP A 565 5.13 20.39 -4.74
N VAL A 566 6.38 20.44 -4.26
CA VAL A 566 7.09 19.28 -3.72
C VAL A 566 6.92 19.24 -2.20
N PHE A 567 6.56 18.08 -1.68
CA PHE A 567 6.72 17.76 -0.28
C PHE A 567 8.00 16.93 -0.11
N SER A 568 9.01 17.56 0.48
CA SER A 568 10.28 16.94 0.82
C SER A 568 10.25 16.49 2.28
N SER A 569 10.03 15.21 2.54
CA SER A 569 10.28 14.63 3.86
C SER A 569 11.78 14.41 3.99
N SER A 570 12.35 14.85 5.10
CA SER A 570 13.78 15.00 5.25
C SER A 570 14.26 14.91 6.68
N TRP A 571 15.41 14.27 6.87
CA TRP A 571 16.05 14.10 8.17
C TRP A 571 17.55 13.87 8.02
N ILE A 572 18.27 13.96 9.13
CA ILE A 572 19.68 13.54 9.20
C ILE A 572 19.74 12.04 9.48
N SER A 573 20.71 11.36 8.88
CA SER A 573 21.05 9.98 9.21
C SER A 573 22.55 9.81 9.41
N THR A 574 22.95 8.92 10.32
CA THR A 574 24.34 8.49 10.46
C THR A 574 24.43 6.99 10.21
N TYR A 575 25.49 6.55 9.55
CA TYR A 575 25.72 5.14 9.24
C TYR A 575 27.12 4.76 9.68
N HIS A 576 27.22 3.73 10.50
CA HIS A 576 28.50 3.21 10.97
C HIS A 576 28.63 1.74 10.60
N MET A 577 29.68 1.40 9.86
CA MET A 577 30.01 0.03 9.51
C MET A 577 31.30 -0.39 10.21
N TYR A 578 31.25 -1.49 10.94
CA TYR A 578 32.38 -2.06 11.65
C TYR A 578 32.68 -3.45 11.09
N THR A 579 33.93 -3.68 10.73
CA THR A 579 34.43 -5.02 10.38
C THR A 579 35.12 -5.63 11.60
N TYR A 580 34.76 -6.86 11.99
CA TYR A 580 35.29 -7.52 13.21
C TYR A 580 35.99 -8.85 12.96
#